data_AF-A0A960Y9J2-F1
#
_entry.id   AF-A0A960Y9J2-F1
#
_cell.length_a   1.000
_cell.length_b   1.000
_cell.length_c   1.000
_cell.angle_alpha   90.00
_cell.angle_beta   90.00
_cell.angle_gamma   90.00
#
_symmetry.space_group_name_H-M   'P 1'
#
loop_
_entity.id
_entity.type
_entity.pdbx_description
1 polymer ?
#
loop_
_entity_poly.entity_id
_entity_poly.type
_entity_poly.pdbx_seq_one_letter_code
_entity_poly.pdbx_strand_id
1 'polypeptide(L)'
;MKSRLYIDGNNIVRSNPSLALLEQRDGAVAARDELLTLVRRWADRHGDWDVELVFDGGRDGGGDVELFGPVTVRFAWDRSADELILDSATHAVSLGAPVRIASSDRGVRVPGAAWVVAEDFYDELARRPKAAKPVVADQPPEARGLVAHLTAVGHIPASAKGDRRVVDALAAVWDYYVHSGKASGKVAKQLEVTLREVTKVTPDPDPEKQVLRAVKAFLDKTP
;
A
#
# COMPACT_ATOMS: atom_id res chain seq x y z
N MET A 1 22.83 4.01 -2.23
CA MET A 1 22.37 4.68 -0.99
C MET A 1 20.89 4.99 -1.16
N LYS A 2 20.05 4.67 -0.17
CA LYS A 2 18.61 4.92 -0.28
C LYS A 2 18.27 6.39 -0.07
N SER A 3 17.19 6.85 -0.70
CA SER A 3 16.62 8.17 -0.45
C SER A 3 15.91 8.17 0.92
N ARG A 4 15.78 9.35 1.54
CA ARG A 4 15.15 9.53 2.86
C ARG A 4 13.93 10.42 2.75
N LEU A 5 12.81 9.96 3.29
CA LEU A 5 11.59 10.75 3.39
C LEU A 5 11.23 10.95 4.86
N TYR A 6 11.14 12.21 5.28
CA TYR A 6 10.67 12.61 6.60
C TYR A 6 9.28 13.24 6.48
N ILE A 7 8.33 12.78 7.28
CA ILE A 7 6.93 13.21 7.22
C ILE A 7 6.53 13.75 8.60
N ASP A 8 6.03 14.97 8.63
CA ASP A 8 5.40 15.57 9.80
C ASP A 8 3.94 15.10 9.87
N GLY A 9 3.70 14.08 10.70
CA GLY A 9 2.41 13.42 10.81
C GLY A 9 1.31 14.34 11.31
N ASN A 10 1.61 15.20 12.28
CA ASN A 10 0.64 16.15 12.83
C ASN A 10 0.23 17.18 11.79
N ASN A 11 1.19 17.69 11.02
CA ASN A 11 0.91 18.66 9.99
C ASN A 11 0.06 18.05 8.86
N ILE A 12 0.33 16.81 8.46
CA ILE A 12 -0.49 16.09 7.47
C ILE A 12 -1.92 15.85 7.97
N VAL A 13 -2.09 15.40 9.22
CA VAL A 13 -3.43 15.17 9.80
C VAL A 13 -4.23 16.47 9.84
N ARG A 14 -3.63 17.57 10.31
CA ARG A 14 -4.33 18.86 10.48
C ARG A 14 -4.61 19.59 9.18
N SER A 15 -3.71 19.48 8.18
CA SER A 15 -3.87 20.15 6.88
C SER A 15 -4.86 19.43 5.96
N ASN A 16 -5.17 18.15 6.23
CA ASN A 16 -6.10 17.39 5.41
C ASN A 16 -7.51 17.31 6.02
N PRO A 17 -8.57 17.78 5.31
CA PRO A 17 -9.93 17.76 5.85
C PRO A 17 -10.45 16.38 6.25
N SER A 18 -10.05 15.31 5.54
CA SER A 18 -10.55 13.96 5.83
C SER A 18 -9.90 13.36 7.08
N LEU A 19 -8.59 13.57 7.27
CA LEU A 19 -7.86 13.13 8.45
C LEU A 19 -8.21 13.98 9.68
N ALA A 20 -8.34 15.30 9.52
CA ALA A 20 -8.78 16.19 10.60
C ALA A 20 -10.20 15.85 11.08
N LEU A 21 -11.12 15.54 10.17
CA LEU A 21 -12.47 15.10 10.53
C LEU A 21 -12.44 13.74 11.25
N LEU A 22 -11.59 12.81 10.80
CA LEU A 22 -11.39 11.52 11.45
C LEU A 22 -10.83 11.68 12.86
N GLU A 23 -9.84 12.56 13.05
CA GLU A 23 -9.27 12.90 14.36
C GLU A 23 -10.34 13.47 15.30
N GLN A 24 -11.17 14.39 14.81
CA GLN A 24 -12.26 14.98 15.61
C GLN A 24 -13.32 13.97 16.02
N ARG A 25 -13.67 13.02 15.13
CA ARG A 25 -14.75 12.06 15.35
C ARG A 25 -14.30 10.86 16.18
N ASP A 26 -13.16 10.29 15.84
CA ASP A 26 -12.70 8.98 16.33
C ASP A 26 -11.40 9.07 17.14
N GLY A 27 -10.82 10.26 17.27
CA GLY A 27 -9.59 10.52 18.02
C GLY A 27 -8.33 10.47 17.16
N ALA A 28 -7.24 11.03 17.70
CA ALA A 28 -5.95 11.14 17.02
C ALA A 28 -5.34 9.80 16.63
N VAL A 29 -5.54 8.75 17.44
CA VAL A 29 -5.10 7.38 17.10
C VAL A 29 -5.73 6.89 15.79
N ALA A 30 -7.02 7.15 15.55
CA ALA A 30 -7.68 6.72 14.32
C ALA A 30 -7.14 7.47 13.08
N ALA A 31 -6.92 8.78 13.20
CA ALA A 31 -6.32 9.56 12.12
C ALA A 31 -4.87 9.15 11.83
N ARG A 32 -4.10 8.88 12.87
CA ARG A 32 -2.73 8.34 12.78
C ARG A 32 -2.71 7.01 12.03
N ASP A 33 -3.56 6.06 12.40
CA ASP A 33 -3.58 4.73 11.81
C ASP A 33 -4.01 4.77 10.32
N GLU A 34 -4.93 5.67 9.94
CA GLU A 34 -5.29 5.90 8.54
C GLU A 34 -4.12 6.52 7.77
N LEU A 35 -3.47 7.55 8.31
CA LEU A 35 -2.27 8.14 7.70
C LEU A 35 -1.17 7.10 7.53
N LEU A 36 -0.89 6.31 8.56
CA LEU A 36 0.12 5.25 8.54
C LEU A 36 -0.17 4.21 7.45
N THR A 37 -1.45 3.87 7.24
CA THR A 37 -1.88 2.98 6.16
C THR A 37 -1.57 3.58 4.78
N LEU A 38 -1.82 4.88 4.59
CA LEU A 38 -1.52 5.59 3.34
C LEU A 38 -0.01 5.67 3.08
N VAL A 39 0.77 6.04 4.09
CA VAL A 39 2.23 6.16 4.02
C VAL A 39 2.87 4.80 3.73
N ARG A 40 2.43 3.73 4.41
CA ARG A 40 2.93 2.38 4.12
C ARG A 40 2.69 1.98 2.67
N ARG A 41 1.47 2.18 2.15
CA ARG A 41 1.17 1.88 0.74
C ARG A 41 2.04 2.69 -0.20
N TRP A 42 2.38 3.94 0.15
CA TRP A 42 3.29 4.76 -0.64
C TRP A 42 4.73 4.19 -0.57
N ALA A 43 5.21 3.84 0.61
CA ALA A 43 6.55 3.27 0.82
C ALA A 43 6.72 1.94 0.09
N ASP A 44 5.71 1.06 0.12
CA ASP A 44 5.70 -0.21 -0.62
C ASP A 44 5.87 0.01 -2.14
N ARG A 45 5.39 1.14 -2.68
CA ARG A 45 5.57 1.52 -4.11
C ARG A 45 6.93 2.15 -4.41
N HIS A 46 7.61 2.66 -3.39
CA HIS A 46 8.86 3.43 -3.48
C HIS A 46 9.93 2.77 -2.61
N GLY A 47 10.21 1.49 -2.85
CA GLY A 47 11.10 0.68 -1.99
C GLY A 47 12.57 1.14 -1.92
N ASP A 48 12.95 2.12 -2.74
CA ASP A 48 14.23 2.83 -2.70
C ASP A 48 14.28 3.97 -1.66
N TRP A 49 13.16 4.23 -0.97
CA TRP A 49 13.05 5.21 0.11
C TRP A 49 13.03 4.52 1.47
N ASP A 50 13.78 5.07 2.40
CA ASP A 50 13.56 4.83 3.83
C ASP A 50 12.67 5.96 4.37
N VAL A 51 11.53 5.58 4.94
CA VAL A 51 10.46 6.51 5.33
C VAL A 51 10.37 6.61 6.84
N GLU A 52 10.41 7.85 7.34
CA GLU A 52 10.24 8.18 8.75
C GLU A 52 9.04 9.12 8.93
N LEU A 53 8.03 8.67 9.66
CA LEU A 53 6.83 9.42 10.02
C LEU A 53 6.95 9.86 11.48
N VAL A 54 6.92 11.16 11.72
CA VAL A 54 7.17 11.76 13.03
C VAL A 54 5.90 12.41 13.57
N PHE A 55 5.56 12.13 14.81
CA PHE A 55 4.49 12.79 15.56
C PHE A 55 5.08 13.49 16.80
N ASP A 56 4.48 14.59 17.22
CA ASP A 56 4.73 15.16 18.54
C ASP A 56 4.34 14.16 19.63
N GLY A 57 5.16 14.05 20.66
CA GLY A 57 4.87 13.23 21.83
C GLY A 57 3.80 13.85 22.73
N GLY A 58 3.16 13.01 23.56
CA GLY A 58 2.32 13.48 24.66
C GLY A 58 0.80 13.40 24.48
N ARG A 59 0.26 12.96 23.34
CA ARG A 59 -1.20 12.77 23.18
C ARG A 59 -1.66 11.36 22.75
N ASP A 60 -0.86 10.61 21.99
CA ASP A 60 -1.43 9.53 21.16
C ASP A 60 -0.98 8.10 21.48
N GLY A 61 -0.20 7.88 22.55
CA GLY A 61 0.20 6.54 23.00
C GLY A 61 1.01 5.76 21.94
N GLY A 62 2.33 5.75 22.11
CA GLY A 62 3.26 4.96 21.30
C GLY A 62 4.59 4.77 22.03
N GLY A 63 5.43 3.83 21.60
CA GLY A 63 6.84 3.76 22.03
C GLY A 63 7.66 4.92 21.45
N ASP A 64 8.93 5.09 21.85
CA ASP A 64 9.82 6.12 21.25
C ASP A 64 9.96 5.93 19.73
N VAL A 65 10.02 4.67 19.29
CA VAL A 65 10.15 4.28 17.89
C VAL A 65 9.33 3.00 17.65
N GLU A 66 8.54 2.99 16.58
CA GLU A 66 7.77 1.84 16.13
C GLU A 66 8.07 1.52 14.66
N LEU A 67 8.05 0.23 14.29
CA LEU A 67 8.20 -0.21 12.92
C LEU A 67 6.86 -0.69 12.37
N PHE A 68 6.46 -0.14 11.22
CA PHE A 68 5.25 -0.52 10.51
C PHE A 68 5.58 -0.88 9.05
N GLY A 69 6.08 -2.10 8.86
CA GLY A 69 6.61 -2.52 7.56
C GLY A 69 7.84 -1.69 7.18
N PRO A 70 7.88 -1.05 5.99
CA PRO A 70 9.01 -0.20 5.57
C PRO A 70 9.03 1.19 6.22
N VAL A 71 8.03 1.52 7.05
CA VAL A 71 7.89 2.84 7.67
C VAL A 71 8.39 2.79 9.11
N THR A 72 9.29 3.71 9.47
CA THR A 72 9.66 3.99 10.86
C THR A 72 8.75 5.08 11.39
N VAL A 73 8.07 4.84 12.51
CA VAL A 73 7.24 5.84 13.20
C VAL A 73 8.00 6.29 14.43
N ARG A 74 8.11 7.60 14.63
CA ARG A 74 8.76 8.19 15.81
C ARG A 74 7.86 9.18 16.52
N PHE A 75 7.96 9.19 17.84
CA PHE A 75 7.24 10.13 18.69
C PHE A 75 8.26 11.03 19.40
N ALA A 76 8.12 12.34 19.21
CA ALA A 76 9.03 13.34 19.77
C ALA A 76 8.59 13.70 21.20
N TRP A 77 9.02 12.91 22.19
CA TRP A 77 8.58 13.04 23.60
C TRP A 77 9.21 14.21 24.35
N ASP A 78 10.52 14.36 24.23
CA ASP A 78 11.35 15.32 24.94
C ASP A 78 11.65 16.59 24.12
N ARG A 79 11.21 16.61 22.87
CA ARG A 79 11.48 17.64 21.85
C ARG A 79 10.33 17.73 20.86
N SER A 80 10.30 18.74 20.00
CA SER A 80 9.23 18.82 18.98
C SER A 80 9.47 17.84 17.81
N ALA A 81 8.40 17.48 17.10
CA ALA A 81 8.52 16.73 15.84
C ALA A 81 9.43 17.47 14.84
N ASP A 82 9.36 18.80 14.81
CA ASP A 82 10.17 19.65 13.93
C ASP A 82 11.66 19.49 14.21
N GLU A 83 12.07 19.53 15.48
CA GLU A 83 13.46 19.33 15.89
C GLU A 83 13.95 17.94 15.47
N LEU A 84 13.10 16.93 15.61
CA LEU A 84 13.44 15.56 15.24
C LEU A 84 13.61 15.38 13.73
N ILE A 85 12.74 16.01 12.93
CA ILE A 85 12.83 16.01 11.48
C ILE A 85 14.08 16.78 11.03
N LEU A 86 14.33 17.97 11.57
CA LEU A 86 15.47 18.81 11.22
C LEU A 86 16.80 18.10 11.46
N ASP A 87 16.98 17.49 12.63
CA ASP A 87 18.19 16.75 12.97
C ASP A 87 18.41 15.56 12.03
N SER A 88 17.36 14.76 11.83
CA SER A 88 17.45 13.54 11.02
C SER A 88 17.70 13.86 9.54
N ALA A 89 17.01 14.86 9.00
CA ALA A 89 17.19 15.31 7.63
C ALA A 89 18.56 15.97 7.42
N THR A 90 19.02 16.81 8.34
CA THR A 90 20.36 17.43 8.26
C THR A 90 21.44 16.36 8.27
N HIS A 91 21.32 15.36 9.13
CA HIS A 91 22.25 14.25 9.17
C HIS A 91 22.24 13.47 7.84
N ALA A 92 21.06 13.15 7.31
CA ALA A 92 20.94 12.45 6.03
C ALA A 92 21.54 13.24 4.84
N VAL A 93 21.30 14.56 4.78
CA VAL A 93 21.94 15.43 3.79
C VAL A 93 23.46 15.43 3.94
N SER A 94 23.98 15.47 5.18
CA SER A 94 25.43 15.46 5.44
C SER A 94 26.12 14.16 4.96
N LEU A 95 25.37 13.06 4.92
CA LEU A 95 25.79 11.78 4.35
C LEU A 95 25.62 11.68 2.83
N GLY A 96 25.11 12.73 2.18
CA GLY A 96 24.87 12.78 0.72
C GLY A 96 23.58 12.10 0.27
N ALA A 97 22.63 11.81 1.17
CA ALA A 97 21.40 11.12 0.81
C ALA A 97 20.44 12.10 0.12
N PRO A 98 19.73 11.70 -0.94
CA PRO A 98 18.60 12.48 -1.41
C PRO A 98 17.54 12.51 -0.30
N VAL A 99 17.23 13.71 0.19
CA VAL A 99 16.25 13.91 1.28
C VAL A 99 15.02 14.62 0.75
N ARG A 100 13.85 14.16 1.18
CA ARG A 100 12.55 14.83 1.01
C ARG A 100 11.89 15.01 2.37
N ILE A 101 11.30 16.19 2.59
CA ILE A 101 10.54 16.53 3.82
C ILE A 101 9.12 16.91 3.41
N ALA A 102 8.13 16.27 4.02
CA ALA A 102 6.71 16.56 3.84
C ALA A 102 6.14 17.26 5.08
N SER A 103 5.94 18.57 4.99
CA SER A 103 5.29 19.41 6.03
C SER A 103 4.90 20.75 5.43
N SER A 104 3.81 21.35 5.91
CA SER A 104 3.44 22.73 5.60
C SER A 104 4.07 23.75 6.55
N ASP A 105 4.74 23.29 7.61
CA ASP A 105 5.59 24.17 8.42
C ASP A 105 6.84 24.56 7.63
N ARG A 106 7.10 25.87 7.55
CA ARG A 106 8.31 26.41 6.88
C ARG A 106 9.54 26.32 7.77
N GLY A 107 9.38 26.09 9.07
CA GLY A 107 10.45 25.92 10.05
C GLY A 107 11.28 24.65 9.84
N VAL A 108 10.70 23.61 9.23
CA VAL A 108 11.37 22.31 9.02
C VAL A 108 12.17 22.22 7.70
N ARG A 109 12.60 23.34 7.14
CA ARG A 109 13.37 23.38 5.88
C ARG A 109 14.85 23.15 6.12
N VAL A 110 15.42 22.14 5.46
CA VAL A 110 16.86 21.82 5.49
C VAL A 110 17.49 22.13 4.14
N PRO A 111 18.59 22.91 4.06
CA PRO A 111 19.34 23.12 2.82
C PRO A 111 19.77 21.78 2.19
N GLY A 112 19.48 21.59 0.90
CA GLY A 112 19.79 20.35 0.19
C GLY A 112 18.69 19.28 0.26
N ALA A 113 17.66 19.45 1.09
CA ALA A 113 16.47 18.61 1.08
C ALA A 113 15.38 19.19 0.16
N ALA A 114 14.66 18.31 -0.55
CA ALA A 114 13.44 18.68 -1.26
C ALA A 114 12.29 18.87 -0.26
N TRP A 115 11.63 20.01 -0.30
CA TRP A 115 10.48 20.30 0.56
C TRP A 115 9.17 20.17 -0.21
N VAL A 116 8.19 19.48 0.38
CA VAL A 116 6.86 19.33 -0.18
C VAL A 116 5.82 19.69 0.88
N VAL A 117 4.85 20.49 0.44
CA VAL A 117 3.70 20.93 1.24
C VAL A 117 2.86 19.72 1.65
N ALA A 118 2.34 19.71 2.88
CA ALA A 118 1.64 18.56 3.45
C ALA A 118 0.42 18.15 2.60
N GLU A 119 -0.33 19.12 2.10
CA GLU A 119 -1.50 18.91 1.25
C GLU A 119 -1.12 18.21 -0.07
N ASP A 120 -0.07 18.70 -0.75
CA ASP A 120 0.43 18.09 -2.01
C ASP A 120 0.93 16.66 -1.78
N PHE A 121 1.58 16.44 -0.64
CA PHE A 121 2.05 15.11 -0.28
C PHE A 121 0.89 14.17 0.05
N TYR A 122 -0.13 14.64 0.77
CA TYR A 122 -1.34 13.86 1.01
C TYR A 122 -2.01 13.46 -0.30
N ASP A 123 -2.13 14.37 -1.28
CA ASP A 123 -2.67 14.04 -2.60
C ASP A 123 -1.85 12.94 -3.29
N GLU A 124 -0.52 12.95 -3.14
CA GLU A 124 0.35 11.88 -3.61
C GLU A 124 0.11 10.54 -2.89
N LEU A 125 -0.13 10.57 -1.57
CA LEU A 125 -0.47 9.40 -0.78
C LEU A 125 -1.83 8.81 -1.19
N ALA A 126 -2.84 9.68 -1.33
CA ALA A 126 -4.23 9.34 -1.61
C ALA A 126 -4.49 8.97 -3.07
N ARG A 127 -3.58 9.35 -3.99
CA ARG A 127 -3.61 8.88 -5.37
C ARG A 127 -3.58 7.35 -5.38
N ARG A 128 -4.72 6.77 -5.78
CA ARG A 128 -4.75 5.38 -6.21
C ARG A 128 -3.66 5.21 -7.28
N PRO A 129 -2.81 4.19 -7.19
CA PRO A 129 -1.87 3.93 -8.27
C PRO A 129 -2.68 3.89 -9.56
N LYS A 130 -2.35 4.77 -10.51
CA LYS A 130 -2.74 4.52 -11.90
C LYS A 130 -2.26 3.10 -12.16
N ALA A 131 -3.18 2.19 -12.46
CA ALA A 131 -2.84 0.81 -12.77
C ALA A 131 -1.56 0.84 -13.61
N ALA A 132 -0.46 0.36 -13.03
CA ALA A 132 0.82 0.44 -13.71
C ALA A 132 0.59 -0.20 -15.08
N LYS A 133 0.98 0.48 -16.16
CA LYS A 133 1.11 -0.22 -17.44
C LYS A 133 2.01 -1.41 -17.11
N PRO A 134 1.51 -2.66 -17.22
CA PRO A 134 2.21 -3.80 -16.67
C PRO A 134 3.59 -3.85 -17.32
N VAL A 135 4.61 -3.57 -16.50
CA VAL A 135 5.98 -3.90 -16.83
C VAL A 135 5.99 -5.41 -16.94
N VAL A 136 6.46 -5.91 -18.07
CA VAL A 136 6.49 -7.33 -18.42
C VAL A 136 7.46 -8.05 -17.47
N ALA A 137 7.00 -8.37 -16.27
CA ALA A 137 7.48 -9.52 -15.53
C ALA A 137 6.76 -10.74 -16.12
N ASP A 138 7.47 -11.85 -16.26
CA ASP A 138 6.86 -13.13 -16.63
C ASP A 138 5.65 -13.37 -15.72
N GLN A 139 4.45 -13.40 -16.32
CA GLN A 139 3.21 -13.58 -15.56
C GLN A 139 3.35 -14.82 -14.66
N PRO A 140 2.99 -14.72 -13.37
CA PRO A 140 3.19 -15.82 -12.42
C PRO A 140 2.57 -17.11 -12.98
N PRO A 141 3.32 -18.23 -12.99
CA PRO A 141 2.86 -19.49 -13.58
C PRO A 141 1.54 -19.97 -12.99
N GLU A 142 1.24 -19.57 -11.75
CA GLU A 142 0.02 -19.88 -11.02
C GLU A 142 -1.21 -19.20 -11.62
N ALA A 143 -1.11 -17.92 -12.01
CA ALA A 143 -2.23 -17.21 -12.64
C ALA A 143 -2.59 -17.84 -14.00
N ARG A 144 -1.57 -18.18 -14.79
CA ARG A 144 -1.76 -18.95 -16.04
C ARG A 144 -2.31 -20.35 -15.77
N GLY A 145 -1.81 -21.01 -14.72
CA GLY A 145 -2.28 -22.32 -14.28
C GLY A 145 -3.76 -22.32 -13.90
N LEU A 146 -4.20 -21.29 -13.16
CA LEU A 146 -5.60 -21.13 -12.77
C LEU A 146 -6.49 -20.91 -14.00
N VAL A 147 -6.10 -20.03 -14.93
CA VAL A 147 -6.86 -19.81 -16.17
C VAL A 147 -6.93 -21.10 -17.00
N ALA A 148 -5.82 -21.83 -17.12
CA ALA A 148 -5.79 -23.11 -17.83
C ALA A 148 -6.71 -24.14 -17.16
N HIS A 149 -6.71 -24.22 -15.83
CA HIS A 149 -7.58 -25.09 -15.05
C HIS A 149 -9.06 -24.76 -15.27
N LEU A 150 -9.45 -23.50 -15.08
CA LEU A 150 -10.83 -23.05 -15.22
C LEU A 150 -11.37 -23.21 -16.64
N THR A 151 -10.50 -23.02 -17.64
CA THR A 151 -10.86 -23.32 -19.03
C THR A 151 -11.09 -24.82 -19.24
N ALA A 152 -10.24 -25.68 -18.67
CA ALA A 152 -10.35 -27.12 -18.82
C ALA A 152 -11.63 -27.69 -18.18
N VAL A 153 -12.09 -27.10 -17.08
CA VAL A 153 -13.37 -27.45 -16.44
C VAL A 153 -14.58 -26.68 -17.00
N GLY A 154 -14.40 -25.85 -18.03
CA GLY A 154 -15.50 -25.16 -18.72
C GLY A 154 -16.10 -23.97 -17.96
N HIS A 155 -15.40 -23.43 -16.96
CA HIS A 155 -15.87 -22.27 -16.20
C HIS A 155 -15.58 -20.93 -16.87
N ILE A 156 -14.64 -20.89 -17.82
CA ILE A 156 -14.32 -19.70 -18.63
C ILE A 156 -14.03 -20.10 -20.10
N PRO A 157 -14.22 -19.18 -21.06
CA PRO A 157 -13.94 -19.42 -22.48
C PRO A 157 -12.48 -19.80 -22.77
N ALA A 158 -12.25 -20.62 -23.79
CA ALA A 158 -10.90 -20.99 -24.23
C ALA A 158 -10.03 -19.79 -24.65
N SER A 159 -10.65 -18.72 -25.15
CA SER A 159 -9.96 -17.47 -25.49
C SER A 159 -9.31 -16.79 -24.28
N ALA A 160 -9.79 -17.06 -23.05
CA ALA A 160 -9.23 -16.49 -21.83
C ALA A 160 -7.78 -16.94 -21.57
N LYS A 161 -7.36 -18.12 -22.08
CA LYS A 161 -5.98 -18.61 -21.97
C LYS A 161 -4.95 -17.67 -22.59
N GLY A 162 -5.33 -16.96 -23.65
CA GLY A 162 -4.47 -15.98 -24.34
C GLY A 162 -4.80 -14.53 -23.99
N ASP A 163 -5.82 -14.29 -23.17
CA ASP A 163 -6.22 -12.93 -22.80
C ASP A 163 -5.36 -12.40 -21.66
N ARG A 164 -4.42 -11.53 -22.02
CA ARG A 164 -3.51 -10.90 -21.05
C ARG A 164 -4.25 -10.13 -19.97
N ARG A 165 -5.41 -9.54 -20.25
CA ARG A 165 -6.17 -8.78 -19.23
C ARG A 165 -6.64 -9.70 -18.11
N VAL A 166 -7.07 -10.91 -18.45
CA VAL A 166 -7.52 -11.91 -17.47
C VAL A 166 -6.34 -12.38 -16.64
N VAL A 167 -5.23 -12.77 -17.30
CA VAL A 167 -4.06 -13.29 -16.59
C VAL A 167 -3.43 -12.23 -15.68
N ASP A 168 -3.27 -10.99 -16.16
CA ASP A 168 -2.67 -9.89 -15.40
C ASP A 168 -3.53 -9.50 -14.19
N ALA A 169 -4.86 -9.49 -14.34
CA ALA A 169 -5.77 -9.20 -13.23
C ALA A 169 -5.70 -10.25 -12.12
N LEU A 170 -5.60 -11.54 -12.49
CA LEU A 170 -5.47 -12.62 -11.52
C LEU A 170 -4.09 -12.65 -10.86
N ALA A 171 -3.03 -12.35 -11.62
CA ALA A 171 -1.69 -12.21 -11.08
C ALA A 171 -1.62 -11.14 -9.99
N ALA A 172 -2.23 -9.97 -10.21
CA ALA A 172 -2.27 -8.90 -9.22
C ALA A 172 -2.96 -9.31 -7.91
N VAL A 173 -4.06 -10.08 -8.02
CA VAL A 173 -4.74 -10.64 -6.84
C VAL A 173 -3.86 -11.70 -6.17
N TRP A 174 -3.25 -12.60 -6.95
CA TRP A 174 -2.37 -13.64 -6.44
C TRP A 174 -1.21 -13.05 -5.63
N ASP A 175 -0.46 -12.12 -6.22
CA ASP A 175 0.69 -11.48 -5.58
C ASP A 175 0.30 -10.76 -4.30
N TYR A 176 -0.78 -10.00 -4.33
CA TYR A 176 -1.24 -9.27 -3.14
C TYR A 176 -1.61 -10.22 -2.01
N TYR A 177 -2.37 -11.29 -2.28
CA TYR A 177 -2.91 -12.13 -1.21
C TYR A 177 -1.92 -13.18 -0.69
N VAL A 178 -1.02 -13.70 -1.52
CA VAL A 178 0.02 -14.66 -1.11
C VAL A 178 1.06 -13.97 -0.22
N HIS A 179 1.56 -12.79 -0.60
CA HIS A 179 2.51 -12.04 0.23
C HIS A 179 1.87 -11.45 1.49
N SER A 180 0.54 -11.35 1.54
CA SER A 180 -0.20 -10.85 2.70
C SER A 180 -0.59 -11.93 3.72
N GLY A 181 -0.20 -13.20 3.52
CA GLY A 181 -0.49 -14.29 4.45
C GLY A 181 -1.99 -14.52 4.73
N LYS A 182 -2.87 -14.21 3.76
CA LYS A 182 -4.32 -14.32 3.95
C LYS A 182 -4.78 -15.77 3.83
N ALA A 183 -5.84 -16.12 4.57
CA ALA A 183 -6.47 -17.45 4.48
C ALA A 183 -6.95 -17.74 3.05
N SER A 184 -6.70 -18.96 2.56
CA SER A 184 -6.99 -19.41 1.19
C SER A 184 -8.44 -19.15 0.74
N GLY A 185 -9.40 -19.26 1.66
CA GLY A 185 -10.81 -18.95 1.36
C GLY A 185 -11.07 -17.48 0.99
N LYS A 186 -10.32 -16.53 1.57
CA LYS A 186 -10.42 -15.11 1.23
C LYS A 186 -9.79 -14.83 -0.14
N VAL A 187 -8.68 -15.51 -0.44
CA VAL A 187 -7.99 -15.44 -1.75
C VAL A 187 -8.89 -15.99 -2.85
N ALA A 188 -9.47 -17.17 -2.64
CA ALA A 188 -10.39 -17.82 -3.58
C ALA A 188 -11.58 -16.92 -3.94
N LYS A 189 -12.17 -16.27 -2.93
CA LYS A 189 -13.28 -15.34 -3.13
C LYS A 189 -12.87 -14.14 -3.96
N GLN A 190 -11.70 -13.56 -3.70
CA GLN A 190 -11.25 -12.39 -4.46
C GLN A 190 -10.91 -12.75 -5.91
N LEU A 191 -10.26 -13.90 -6.13
CA LEU A 191 -9.99 -14.41 -7.48
C LEU A 191 -11.28 -14.65 -8.27
N GLU A 192 -12.31 -15.22 -7.63
CA GLU A 192 -13.62 -15.45 -8.26
C GLU A 192 -14.34 -14.15 -8.61
N VAL A 193 -14.31 -13.15 -7.73
CA VAL A 193 -14.84 -11.81 -8.02
C VAL A 193 -14.11 -11.18 -9.21
N THR A 194 -12.78 -11.15 -9.18
CA THR A 194 -11.98 -10.57 -10.25
C THR A 194 -12.18 -11.30 -11.58
N LEU A 195 -12.31 -12.64 -11.58
CA LEU A 195 -12.66 -13.42 -12.77
C LEU A 195 -13.96 -12.94 -13.42
N ARG A 196 -15.02 -12.73 -12.64
CA ARG A 196 -16.31 -12.24 -13.16
C ARG A 196 -16.25 -10.83 -13.71
N GLU A 197 -15.36 -10.00 -13.20
CA GLU A 197 -15.16 -8.63 -13.69
C GLU A 197 -14.44 -8.58 -15.04
N VAL A 198 -13.53 -9.52 -15.30
CA VAL A 198 -12.61 -9.46 -16.46
C VAL A 198 -12.92 -10.47 -17.56
N THR A 199 -13.74 -11.49 -17.30
CA THR A 199 -14.14 -12.47 -18.31
C THR A 199 -15.54 -13.02 -18.08
N LYS A 200 -16.10 -13.65 -19.11
CA LYS A 200 -17.39 -14.35 -18.99
C LYS A 200 -17.17 -15.64 -18.21
N VAL A 201 -17.82 -15.76 -17.07
CA VAL A 201 -17.75 -16.95 -16.21
C VAL A 201 -19.03 -17.75 -16.34
N THR A 202 -18.93 -19.09 -16.34
CA THR A 202 -20.08 -20.00 -16.37
C THR A 202 -19.95 -21.06 -15.26
N PRO A 203 -21.02 -21.36 -14.51
CA PRO A 203 -22.36 -20.78 -14.61
C PRO A 203 -22.46 -19.32 -14.10
N ASP A 204 -23.43 -18.59 -14.63
CA ASP A 204 -23.81 -17.25 -14.16
C ASP A 204 -25.35 -17.08 -14.25
N PRO A 205 -26.08 -17.00 -13.11
CA PRO A 205 -25.57 -17.03 -11.74
C PRO A 205 -24.97 -18.41 -11.37
N ASP A 206 -24.06 -18.45 -10.39
CA ASP A 206 -23.43 -19.67 -9.85
C ASP A 206 -24.01 -20.04 -8.47
N PRO A 207 -25.26 -20.54 -8.40
CA PRO A 207 -25.94 -20.80 -7.12
C PRO A 207 -25.24 -21.88 -6.29
N GLU A 208 -24.54 -22.80 -6.94
CA GLU A 208 -23.83 -23.91 -6.31
C GLU A 208 -22.37 -23.59 -5.96
N LYS A 209 -21.91 -22.37 -6.30
CA LYS A 209 -20.53 -21.90 -6.09
C LYS A 209 -19.49 -22.82 -6.73
N GLN A 210 -19.81 -23.38 -7.89
CA GLN A 210 -18.94 -24.30 -8.63
C GLN A 210 -17.62 -23.64 -8.99
N VAL A 211 -17.66 -22.38 -9.43
CA VAL A 211 -16.47 -21.61 -9.82
C VAL A 211 -15.58 -21.36 -8.61
N LEU A 212 -16.16 -20.91 -7.49
CA LEU A 212 -15.43 -20.69 -6.25
C LEU A 212 -14.79 -21.98 -5.72
N ARG A 213 -15.50 -23.12 -5.83
CA ARG A 213 -14.96 -24.44 -5.45
C ARG A 213 -13.80 -24.84 -6.35
N ALA A 214 -13.88 -24.60 -7.65
CA ALA A 214 -12.79 -24.88 -8.59
C ALA A 214 -11.55 -24.03 -8.29
N VAL A 215 -11.72 -22.73 -8.04
CA VAL A 215 -10.63 -21.84 -7.62
C VAL A 215 -9.99 -22.32 -6.33
N LYS A 216 -10.80 -22.67 -5.32
CA LYS A 216 -10.29 -23.18 -4.04
C LYS A 216 -9.53 -24.50 -4.21
N ALA A 217 -10.06 -25.44 -4.99
CA ALA A 217 -9.41 -26.72 -5.25
C ALA A 217 -8.07 -26.55 -6.01
N PHE A 218 -7.92 -25.50 -6.82
CA PHE A 218 -6.65 -25.15 -7.46
C PHE A 218 -5.64 -24.60 -6.43
N LEU A 219 -6.08 -23.68 -5.57
CA LEU A 219 -5.25 -23.11 -4.49
C LEU A 219 -4.76 -24.20 -3.53
N ASP A 220 -5.61 -25.14 -3.14
CA ASP A 220 -5.24 -26.22 -2.22
C ASP A 220 -4.20 -27.20 -2.83
N LYS A 221 -4.00 -27.18 -4.15
CA LYS A 221 -3.01 -28.00 -4.88
C LYS A 221 -1.72 -27.25 -5.23
N THR A 222 -1.70 -25.93 -5.05
CA THR A 222 -0.58 -25.08 -5.41
C THR A 222 0.06 -24.59 -4.11
N PRO A 223 1.27 -25.06 -3.76
CA PRO A 223 1.92 -24.74 -2.48
C PRO A 223 2.27 -23.26 -2.32
#